data_AF-A0AAQ4F283-F1
#
_entry.id   AF-A0AAQ4F283-F1
#
_cell.length_a   1.000
_cell.length_b   1.000
_cell.length_c   1.000
_cell.angle_alpha   90.00
_cell.angle_beta   90.00
_cell.angle_gamma   90.00
#
_symmetry.space_group_name_H-M   'P 1'
#
loop_
_entity.id
_entity.type
_entity.pdbx_description
1 polymer ?
#
loop_
_entity_poly.entity_id
_entity_poly.type
_entity_poly.pdbx_seq_one_letter_code
_entity_poly.pdbx_strand_id
1 'polypeptide(L)'
;MVIRRPNITVSLTQESRLSLIVAAKQHLSFNESDGDGFLLAQGEIYIPADSPAHRHTGTKVHFNFRRKRTQSGCMDQHYVFKTTVSTDAHTNLAISTNTKVNNLIFLGLPRKPMHIMADGACSVHHFVFTSRTNALVIPDISKQCTFNLLNTHVLQIKTPLSHKYTTQQ
;
A
#
# COMPACT_ATOMS: atom_id res chain seq x y z
N MET A 1 4.02 7.16 -2.58
CA MET A 1 3.62 8.57 -2.76
C MET A 1 2.20 8.75 -2.26
N VAL A 2 1.94 9.78 -1.46
CA VAL A 2 0.58 10.13 -1.02
C VAL A 2 0.13 11.37 -1.78
N ILE A 3 -1.10 11.34 -2.31
CA ILE A 3 -1.70 12.47 -2.99
C ILE A 3 -3.09 12.72 -2.45
N ARG A 4 -3.49 13.99 -2.38
CA ARG A 4 -4.89 14.39 -2.20
C ARG A 4 -5.43 14.81 -3.55
N ARG A 5 -6.75 14.65 -3.74
CA ARG A 5 -7.41 15.19 -4.94
C ARG A 5 -7.22 16.71 -4.93
N PRO A 6 -6.69 17.32 -6.02
CA PRO A 6 -6.51 18.76 -6.07
C PRO A 6 -7.87 19.46 -5.96
N ASN A 7 -7.88 20.58 -5.24
CA ASN A 7 -9.03 21.44 -5.06
C ASN A 7 -8.65 22.90 -5.35
N ILE A 8 -9.64 23.81 -5.39
CA ILE A 8 -9.45 25.23 -5.70
C ILE A 8 -8.52 25.90 -4.67
N THR A 9 -8.47 25.39 -3.43
CA THR A 9 -7.59 25.88 -2.37
C THR A 9 -6.85 24.74 -1.66
N VAL A 10 -5.73 25.07 -1.02
CA VAL A 10 -4.95 24.12 -0.20
C VAL A 10 -5.75 23.62 0.99
N SER A 11 -6.53 24.49 1.66
CA SER A 11 -7.40 24.12 2.78
C SER A 11 -8.45 23.08 2.36
N LEU A 12 -9.14 23.29 1.23
CA LEU A 12 -10.10 22.31 0.70
C LEU A 12 -9.41 21.03 0.17
N THR A 13 -8.15 21.14 -0.24
CA THR A 13 -7.33 19.97 -0.60
C THR A 13 -7.01 19.15 0.64
N GLN A 14 -6.75 19.74 1.80
CA GLN A 14 -6.49 19.03 3.07
C GLN A 14 -7.68 18.21 3.56
N GLU A 15 -8.90 18.66 3.30
CA GLU A 15 -10.14 17.92 3.63
C GLU A 15 -10.40 16.74 2.68
N SER A 16 -9.83 16.80 1.47
CA SER A 16 -10.01 15.77 0.45
C SER A 16 -9.41 14.43 0.88
N ARG A 17 -10.07 13.33 0.53
CA ARG A 17 -9.59 11.99 0.89
C ARG A 17 -8.22 11.70 0.25
N LEU A 18 -7.43 10.87 0.93
CA LEU A 18 -6.09 10.52 0.50
C LEU A 18 -6.10 9.41 -0.55
N SER A 19 -5.11 9.41 -1.43
CA SER A 19 -4.75 8.26 -2.25
C SER A 19 -3.29 7.90 -2.01
N LEU A 20 -3.01 6.61 -1.89
CA LEU A 20 -1.67 6.08 -1.70
C LEU A 20 -1.25 5.32 -2.97
N ILE A 21 -0.15 5.76 -3.58
CA ILE A 21 0.47 5.13 -4.74
C ILE A 21 1.75 4.43 -4.30
N VAL A 22 1.81 3.13 -4.58
CA VAL A 22 2.92 2.21 -4.30
C VAL A 22 3.50 1.73 -5.62
N ALA A 23 4.67 2.24 -5.99
CA ALA A 23 5.35 1.85 -7.22
C ALA A 23 6.36 0.72 -6.94
N ALA A 24 6.07 -0.48 -7.42
CA ALA A 24 6.95 -1.63 -7.30
C ALA A 24 8.12 -1.52 -8.30
N LYS A 25 9.33 -1.75 -7.81
CA LYS A 25 10.49 -1.98 -8.66
C LYS A 25 10.34 -3.31 -9.41
N GLN A 26 10.85 -3.37 -10.64
CA GLN A 26 10.91 -4.62 -11.39
C GLN A 26 11.87 -5.61 -10.70
N HIS A 27 11.50 -6.89 -10.70
CA HIS A 27 12.15 -7.98 -9.95
C HIS A 27 13.57 -8.35 -10.43
N LEU A 28 14.15 -7.66 -11.41
CA LEU A 28 15.29 -8.18 -12.17
C LEU A 28 16.67 -7.99 -11.50
N SER A 29 16.77 -7.40 -10.31
CA SER A 29 18.09 -6.91 -9.84
C SER A 29 18.34 -6.87 -8.33
N PHE A 30 17.70 -7.71 -7.51
CA PHE A 30 17.96 -7.68 -6.06
C PHE A 30 18.19 -9.05 -5.43
N ASN A 31 19.23 -9.10 -4.58
CA ASN A 31 19.46 -10.13 -3.57
C ASN A 31 18.34 -10.09 -2.54
N GLU A 32 18.01 -11.25 -1.97
CA GLU A 32 16.98 -11.37 -0.94
C GLU A 32 17.27 -10.44 0.24
N SER A 33 16.29 -9.61 0.60
CA SER A 33 16.36 -8.77 1.80
C SER A 33 15.71 -9.52 2.96
N ASP A 34 16.53 -10.01 3.89
CA ASP A 34 16.15 -10.58 5.19
C ASP A 34 14.92 -11.49 5.18
N GLY A 35 15.09 -12.82 5.01
CA GLY A 35 14.15 -13.92 5.39
C GLY A 35 12.70 -13.93 4.88
N ASP A 36 12.16 -12.78 4.47
CA ASP A 36 10.75 -12.44 4.29
C ASP A 36 10.38 -12.17 2.83
N GLY A 37 11.35 -12.33 1.92
CA GLY A 37 11.19 -12.18 0.48
C GLY A 37 11.80 -10.89 -0.09
N PHE A 38 11.34 -10.50 -1.27
CA PHE A 38 11.93 -9.41 -2.06
C PHE A 38 11.23 -8.08 -1.80
N LEU A 39 11.96 -7.07 -1.35
CA LEU A 39 11.45 -5.72 -1.20
C LEU A 39 11.23 -5.05 -2.57
N LEU A 40 9.98 -4.72 -2.87
CA LEU A 40 9.57 -4.12 -4.14
C LEU A 40 9.38 -2.61 -4.05
N ALA A 41 8.86 -2.12 -2.92
CA ALA A 41 8.73 -0.69 -2.66
C ALA A 41 8.86 -0.42 -1.17
N GLN A 42 9.34 0.78 -0.84
CA GLN A 42 9.32 1.30 0.52
C GLN A 42 9.14 2.81 0.48
N GLY A 43 8.67 3.38 1.57
CA GLY A 43 8.64 4.82 1.74
C GLY A 43 8.11 5.23 3.10
N GLU A 44 8.08 6.54 3.30
CA GLU A 44 7.63 7.18 4.52
C GLU A 44 6.59 8.24 4.15
N ILE A 45 5.59 8.38 5.01
CA ILE A 45 4.56 9.40 4.95
C ILE A 45 4.64 10.18 6.25
N TYR A 46 4.83 11.49 6.16
CA TYR A 46 4.77 12.37 7.32
C TYR A 46 3.39 13.01 7.41
N ILE A 47 2.73 12.85 8.55
CA ILE A 47 1.46 13.48 8.88
C ILE A 47 1.75 14.54 9.95
N PRO A 48 1.74 15.84 9.58
CA PRO A 48 2.06 16.91 10.52
C PRO A 48 0.97 17.01 11.59
N ALA A 49 1.36 17.39 12.82
CA ALA A 49 0.39 17.85 13.81
C ALA A 49 -0.09 19.27 13.43
N ASP A 50 -1.38 19.58 13.62
CA ASP A 50 -2.01 20.85 13.24
C ASP A 50 -1.47 22.10 13.99
N SER A 51 -0.42 21.97 14.80
CA SER A 51 0.17 23.10 15.53
C SER A 51 1.25 23.80 14.69
N PRO A 52 1.01 25.03 14.18
CA PRO A 52 2.02 25.80 13.47
C PRO A 52 3.25 26.15 14.32
N ALA A 53 3.17 25.94 15.65
CA ALA A 53 4.24 26.24 16.59
C ALA A 53 5.28 25.13 16.74
N HIS A 54 5.03 23.89 16.28
CA HIS A 54 5.92 22.75 16.52
C HIS A 54 6.27 22.05 15.21
N ARG A 55 7.27 22.59 14.51
CA ARG A 55 7.78 22.09 13.21
C ARG A 55 8.35 20.66 13.24
N HIS A 56 8.35 20.00 14.41
CA HIS A 56 8.98 18.71 14.64
C HIS A 56 8.06 17.68 15.28
N THR A 57 6.76 17.97 15.47
CA THR A 57 5.80 17.00 16.00
C THR A 57 4.87 16.50 14.90
N GLY A 58 4.78 15.18 14.75
CA GLY A 58 3.96 14.55 13.73
C GLY A 58 4.10 13.04 13.76
N THR A 59 3.23 12.35 13.04
CA THR A 59 3.30 10.89 12.91
C THR A 59 3.97 10.51 11.62
N LYS A 60 4.93 9.60 11.72
CA LYS A 60 5.54 8.96 10.56
C LYS A 60 4.86 7.63 10.32
N VAL A 61 4.51 7.38 9.07
CA VAL A 61 3.95 6.10 8.62
C VAL A 61 4.91 5.54 7.61
N HIS A 62 5.57 4.45 7.98
CA HIS A 62 6.42 3.70 7.08
C HIS A 62 5.56 2.72 6.31
N PHE A 63 5.84 2.53 5.03
CA PHE A 63 5.26 1.44 4.28
C PHE A 63 6.33 0.60 3.59
N ASN A 64 6.06 -0.69 3.47
CA ASN A 64 6.82 -1.60 2.63
C ASN A 64 5.87 -2.43 1.76
N PHE A 65 6.35 -2.77 0.58
CA PHE A 65 5.69 -3.69 -0.33
C PHE A 65 6.70 -4.76 -0.73
N ARG A 66 6.38 -6.02 -0.46
CA ARG A 66 7.26 -7.16 -0.66
C ARG A 66 6.59 -8.23 -1.48
N ARG A 67 7.37 -8.99 -2.24
CA ARG A 67 6.97 -10.31 -2.75
C ARG A 67 7.51 -11.36 -1.80
N LYS A 68 6.62 -12.10 -1.13
CA LYS A 68 7.02 -13.22 -0.28
C LYS A 68 7.68 -14.31 -1.11
N ARG A 69 8.59 -15.07 -0.52
CA ARG A 69 9.18 -16.25 -1.16
C ARG A 69 8.05 -17.26 -1.38
N THR A 70 7.90 -17.71 -2.63
CA THR A 70 6.95 -18.78 -2.95
C THR A 70 7.42 -20.05 -2.25
N GLN A 71 6.57 -20.64 -1.42
CA GLN A 71 6.84 -21.95 -0.83
C GLN A 71 6.66 -23.04 -1.90
N SER A 72 7.45 -24.11 -1.80
CA SER A 72 7.31 -25.26 -2.71
C SER A 72 5.87 -25.79 -2.68
N GLY A 73 5.27 -25.99 -3.86
CA GLY A 73 3.89 -26.46 -3.99
C GLY A 73 2.79 -25.39 -3.95
N CYS A 74 3.10 -24.12 -3.68
CA CYS A 74 2.11 -23.03 -3.85
C CYS A 74 1.88 -22.74 -5.33
N MET A 75 0.61 -22.61 -5.73
CA MET A 75 0.20 -22.25 -7.10
C MET A 75 0.10 -20.73 -7.33
N ASP A 76 0.38 -19.93 -6.31
CA ASP A 76 0.22 -18.49 -6.30
C ASP A 76 1.47 -17.74 -5.83
N GLN A 77 1.60 -16.51 -6.32
CA GLN A 77 2.56 -15.54 -5.82
C GLN A 77 1.89 -14.67 -4.76
N HIS A 78 2.60 -14.44 -3.66
CA HIS A 78 2.10 -13.70 -2.51
C HIS A 78 2.85 -12.37 -2.43
N TYR A 79 2.11 -11.28 -2.49
CA TYR A 79 2.62 -9.94 -2.24
C TYR A 79 2.05 -9.42 -0.92
N VAL A 80 2.87 -8.73 -0.15
CA VAL A 80 2.50 -8.18 1.16
C VAL A 80 2.84 -6.70 1.15
N PHE A 81 1.82 -5.87 1.32
CA PHE A 81 1.96 -4.46 1.62
C PHE A 81 1.70 -4.25 3.11
N LYS A 82 2.61 -3.58 3.82
CA LYS A 82 2.46 -3.27 5.24
C LYS A 82 2.68 -1.80 5.48
N THR A 83 1.82 -1.17 6.26
CA THR A 83 2.07 0.12 6.91
C THR A 83 2.43 -0.12 8.37
N THR A 84 3.38 0.63 8.90
CA THR A 84 3.72 0.66 10.32
C THR A 84 3.80 2.10 10.77
N VAL A 85 3.20 2.40 11.91
CA VAL A 85 3.18 3.74 12.47
C VAL A 85 4.31 3.87 13.47
N SER A 86 5.10 4.93 13.34
CA SER A 86 6.04 5.39 14.36
C SER A 86 5.56 6.74 14.89
N THR A 87 5.13 6.74 16.14
CA THR A 87 4.75 7.96 16.86
C THR A 87 5.92 8.43 17.68
N ASP A 88 6.34 9.69 17.50
CA ASP A 88 7.15 10.34 18.52
C ASP A 88 6.30 10.48 19.79
N ALA A 89 6.89 10.15 20.95
CA ALA A 89 6.22 10.02 22.24
C ALA A 89 5.49 11.30 22.73
N HIS A 90 5.55 12.40 21.98
CA HIS A 90 4.99 13.72 22.32
C HIS A 90 3.97 14.21 21.27
N THR A 91 3.51 13.35 20.37
CA THR A 91 2.61 13.73 19.29
C THR A 91 1.14 13.66 19.72
N ASN A 92 0.54 14.80 20.07
CA ASN A 92 -0.91 14.96 20.13
C ASN A 92 -1.43 15.33 18.74
N LEU A 93 -1.73 14.33 17.90
CA LEU A 93 -2.45 14.60 16.64
C LEU A 93 -3.87 15.05 16.97
N ALA A 94 -4.17 16.30 16.62
CA ALA A 94 -5.54 16.76 16.58
C ALA A 94 -6.31 15.95 15.51
N ILE A 95 -7.53 15.55 15.86
CA ILE A 95 -8.44 14.66 15.11
C ILE A 95 -8.85 15.24 13.73
N SER A 96 -8.38 16.44 13.38
CA SER A 96 -8.85 17.19 12.21
C SER A 96 -8.27 16.70 10.88
N THR A 97 -7.06 16.14 10.87
CA THR A 97 -6.44 15.66 9.62
C THR A 97 -7.10 14.36 9.15
N ASN A 98 -7.76 14.40 7.98
CA ASN A 98 -8.33 13.19 7.37
C ASN A 98 -7.21 12.24 6.91
N THR A 99 -7.09 11.10 7.59
CA THR A 99 -6.09 10.04 7.35
C THR A 99 -6.66 8.77 6.68
N LYS A 100 -7.94 8.82 6.27
CA LYS A 100 -8.60 7.73 5.54
C LYS A 100 -8.08 7.68 4.09
N VAL A 101 -7.63 6.50 3.67
CA VAL A 101 -7.18 6.24 2.31
C VAL A 101 -8.37 5.84 1.44
N ASN A 102 -8.69 6.67 0.46
CA ASN A 102 -9.71 6.35 -0.53
C ASN A 102 -9.18 5.35 -1.55
N ASN A 103 -8.13 5.72 -2.29
CA ASN A 103 -7.59 4.86 -3.33
C ASN A 103 -6.22 4.32 -2.91
N LEU A 104 -6.07 2.99 -2.92
CA LEU A 104 -4.77 2.35 -2.81
C LEU A 104 -4.37 1.81 -4.18
N ILE A 105 -3.27 2.31 -4.71
CA ILE A 105 -2.84 2.10 -6.09
C ILE A 105 -1.48 1.42 -6.07
N PHE A 106 -1.38 0.24 -6.68
CA PHE A 106 -0.12 -0.47 -6.91
C PHE A 106 0.24 -0.38 -8.38
N LEU A 107 1.46 0.07 -8.67
CA LEU A 107 2.04 0.09 -10.02
C LEU A 107 3.13 -0.97 -10.12
N GLY A 108 3.21 -1.66 -11.26
CA GLY A 108 4.20 -2.71 -11.48
C GLY A 108 3.81 -4.08 -10.92
N LEU A 109 2.52 -4.33 -10.69
CA LEU A 109 2.04 -5.67 -10.33
C LEU A 109 1.86 -6.49 -11.61
N PRO A 110 2.62 -7.58 -11.82
CA PRO A 110 2.73 -8.23 -13.13
C PRO A 110 1.46 -8.98 -13.56
N ARG A 111 0.54 -9.25 -12.62
CA ARG A 111 -0.61 -10.13 -12.82
C ARG A 111 -1.82 -9.66 -12.05
N LYS A 112 -3.00 -9.98 -12.58
CA LYS A 112 -4.27 -9.71 -11.93
C LYS A 112 -4.35 -10.45 -10.59
N PRO A 113 -4.74 -9.78 -9.49
CA PRO A 113 -5.04 -10.45 -8.23
C PRO A 113 -6.18 -11.45 -8.35
N MET A 114 -6.03 -12.61 -7.73
CA MET A 114 -7.10 -13.58 -7.50
C MET A 114 -7.83 -13.28 -6.19
N HIS A 115 -7.07 -12.85 -5.18
CA HIS A 115 -7.60 -12.56 -3.86
C HIS A 115 -6.76 -11.46 -3.19
N ILE A 116 -7.45 -10.57 -2.48
CA ILE A 116 -6.84 -9.49 -1.71
C ILE A 116 -7.49 -9.49 -0.32
N MET A 117 -6.65 -9.57 0.72
CA MET A 117 -7.10 -9.60 2.12
C MET A 117 -6.35 -8.55 2.93
N ALA A 118 -7.09 -7.73 3.68
CA ALA A 118 -6.57 -6.75 4.61
C ALA A 118 -6.66 -7.28 6.04
N ASP A 119 -5.59 -7.10 6.81
CA ASP A 119 -5.49 -7.40 8.24
C ASP A 119 -5.91 -8.82 8.64
N GLY A 120 -5.77 -9.77 7.70
CA GLY A 120 -6.10 -11.18 7.92
C GLY A 120 -7.60 -11.50 8.00
N ALA A 121 -8.49 -10.51 7.95
CA ALA A 121 -9.92 -10.70 8.19
C ALA A 121 -10.82 -10.03 7.15
N CYS A 122 -10.38 -8.94 6.53
CA CYS A 122 -11.20 -8.19 5.58
C CYS A 122 -10.89 -8.57 4.13
N SER A 123 -11.84 -9.17 3.43
CA SER A 123 -11.70 -9.42 1.98
C SER A 123 -12.01 -8.14 1.19
N VAL A 124 -11.10 -7.77 0.28
CA VAL A 124 -11.31 -6.65 -0.64
C VAL A 124 -11.98 -7.17 -1.90
N HIS A 125 -13.23 -6.75 -2.11
CA HIS A 125 -14.05 -7.26 -3.22
C HIS A 125 -14.03 -6.34 -4.43
N HIS A 126 -13.86 -5.02 -4.23
CA HIS A 126 -13.88 -4.05 -5.31
C HIS A 126 -12.46 -3.56 -5.61
N PHE A 127 -11.94 -3.97 -6.77
CA PHE A 127 -10.67 -3.51 -7.32
C PHE A 127 -10.68 -3.54 -8.84
N VAL A 128 -9.83 -2.73 -9.46
CA VAL A 128 -9.60 -2.68 -10.91
C VAL A 128 -8.16 -3.04 -11.19
N PHE A 129 -7.93 -3.95 -12.13
CA PHE A 129 -6.59 -4.29 -12.62
C PHE A 129 -6.51 -4.11 -14.12
N THR A 130 -5.42 -3.49 -14.60
CA THR A 130 -5.11 -3.35 -16.02
C THR A 130 -3.72 -3.93 -16.31
N SER A 131 -3.69 -4.96 -17.17
CA SER A 131 -2.44 -5.58 -17.63
C SER A 131 -1.62 -4.65 -18.52
N ARG A 132 -2.24 -3.67 -19.18
CA ARG A 132 -1.54 -2.72 -20.06
C ARG A 132 -0.54 -1.86 -19.30
N THR A 133 -0.87 -1.48 -18.07
CA THR A 133 -0.02 -0.63 -17.23
C THR A 133 0.47 -1.35 -15.97
N ASN A 134 0.17 -2.65 -15.84
CA ASN A 134 0.45 -3.45 -14.64
C ASN A 134 0.02 -2.72 -13.35
N ALA A 135 -1.17 -2.11 -13.40
CA ALA A 135 -1.69 -1.30 -12.31
C ALA A 135 -2.90 -1.96 -11.66
N LEU A 136 -2.89 -2.00 -10.32
CA LEU A 136 -4.00 -2.39 -9.47
C LEU A 136 -4.49 -1.15 -8.73
N VAL A 137 -5.79 -0.88 -8.80
CA VAL A 137 -6.45 0.20 -8.07
C VAL A 137 -7.50 -0.42 -7.15
N ILE A 138 -7.41 -0.12 -5.86
CA ILE A 138 -8.41 -0.50 -4.86
C ILE A 138 -9.11 0.80 -4.41
N PRO A 139 -10.28 1.11 -4.98
CA PRO A 139 -11.05 2.30 -4.61
C PRO A 139 -11.77 2.11 -3.28
N ASP A 140 -12.08 3.23 -2.61
CA ASP A 140 -12.76 3.31 -1.32
C ASP A 140 -12.26 2.27 -0.27
N ILE A 141 -10.95 2.01 -0.18
CA ILE A 141 -10.41 0.97 0.70
C ILE A 141 -10.75 1.20 2.17
N SER A 142 -10.80 2.45 2.64
CA SER A 142 -11.28 2.78 3.99
C SER A 142 -12.73 2.38 4.26
N LYS A 143 -13.59 2.32 3.23
CA LYS A 143 -14.98 1.86 3.38
C LYS A 143 -15.07 0.34 3.33
N GLN A 144 -14.22 -0.32 2.54
CA GLN A 144 -14.18 -1.77 2.43
C GLN A 144 -13.59 -2.42 3.69
N CYS A 145 -12.45 -1.90 4.17
CA CYS A 145 -11.65 -2.55 5.23
C CYS A 145 -11.16 -1.61 6.33
N THR A 146 -11.82 -0.47 6.57
CA THR A 146 -11.44 0.49 7.64
C THR A 146 -9.98 0.96 7.59
N PHE A 147 -9.35 0.85 6.41
CA PHE A 147 -7.96 1.18 6.20
C PHE A 147 -7.68 2.66 6.50
N ASN A 148 -6.72 2.95 7.37
CA ASN A 148 -6.34 4.31 7.74
C ASN A 148 -4.83 4.40 7.99
N LEU A 149 -4.22 5.57 7.71
CA LEU A 149 -2.77 5.69 7.84
C LEU A 149 -2.26 5.73 9.29
N LEU A 150 -3.12 5.98 10.28
CA LEU A 150 -2.75 6.05 11.70
C LEU A 150 -2.72 4.69 12.38
N ASN A 151 -3.01 3.61 11.63
CA ASN A 151 -2.90 2.24 12.10
C ASN A 151 -1.89 1.45 11.27
N THR A 152 -1.35 0.41 11.91
CA THR A 152 -0.61 -0.63 11.21
C THR A 152 -1.60 -1.48 10.42
N HIS A 153 -1.43 -1.56 9.11
CA HIS A 153 -2.24 -2.41 8.23
C HIS A 153 -1.36 -3.37 7.45
N VAL A 154 -1.88 -4.55 7.17
CA VAL A 154 -1.25 -5.56 6.32
C VAL A 154 -2.22 -5.96 5.22
N LEU A 155 -1.85 -5.70 3.96
CA LEU A 155 -2.61 -6.14 2.80
C LEU A 155 -1.85 -7.27 2.08
N GLN A 156 -2.49 -8.42 1.98
CA GLN A 156 -2.01 -9.59 1.26
C GLN A 156 -2.68 -9.64 -0.11
N ILE A 157 -1.88 -9.78 -1.17
CA ILE A 157 -2.34 -9.85 -2.56
C ILE A 157 -1.82 -11.15 -3.16
N LYS A 158 -2.74 -12.04 -3.55
CA LYS A 158 -2.42 -13.31 -4.21
C LYS A 158 -2.65 -13.18 -5.70
N THR A 159 -1.66 -13.55 -6.51
CA THR A 159 -1.75 -13.56 -7.98
C THR A 159 -1.37 -14.96 -8.51
N PRO A 160 -1.87 -15.42 -9.65
CA PRO A 160 -1.53 -16.74 -10.16
C PRO A 160 -0.04 -16.82 -10.53
N LEU A 161 0.61 -17.97 -10.30
CA LEU A 161 1.97 -18.17 -10.78
C LEU A 161 2.05 -18.06 -12.30
N SER A 162 3.20 -17.57 -12.77
CA SER A 162 3.52 -17.67 -14.19
C SER A 162 3.82 -19.11 -14.55
N HIS A 163 2.80 -19.83 -15.00
CA HIS A 163 3.04 -20.99 -15.84
C HIS A 163 3.84 -20.53 -17.07
N LYS A 164 5.14 -20.83 -17.08
CA LYS A 164 5.82 -21.14 -18.31
C LYS A 164 5.37 -22.55 -18.69
N TYR A 165 4.23 -22.69 -19.36
CA TYR A 165 3.94 -23.95 -20.04
C TYR A 165 4.87 -24.04 -21.25
N THR A 166 5.85 -24.95 -21.13
CA THR A 166 6.22 -25.93 -22.15
C THR A 166 6.08 -25.51 -23.61
N THR A 167 7.16 -25.03 -24.21
CA THR A 167 7.48 -25.38 -25.60
C THR A 167 8.33 -26.64 -25.59
N GLN A 168 7.67 -27.78 -25.52
CA GLN A 168 8.14 -29.00 -26.17
C GLN A 168 7.01 -29.42 -27.11
N GLN A 169 7.17 -29.09 -28.38
CA GLN A 169 6.79 -29.89 -29.54
C GLN A 169 7.59 -29.35 -30.72
#